data_AF-A0A945IX36-F1
#
_entry.id   AF-A0A945IX36-F1
#
_cell.length_a   1.000
_cell.length_b   1.000
_cell.length_c   1.000
_cell.angle_alpha   90.00
_cell.angle_beta   90.00
_cell.angle_gamma   90.00
#
_symmetry.space_group_name_H-M   'P 1'
#
loop_
_entity.id
_entity.type
_entity.pdbx_description
1 polymer ?
#
loop_
_entity_poly.entity_id
_entity_poly.type
_entity_poly.pdbx_seq_one_letter_code
_entity_poly.pdbx_strand_id
1 'polypeptide(L)'
;MNDPSVPEPSKPAADSEASVDHATHEVPAPTAVETIPHDLASAEPDIDKADSLDLDAIERDLNDVQTALERLNDGNYWTDEITGEPIADDVLAAHPTARTATPTLG
;
A
#
# COMPACT_ATOMS: atom_id res chain seq x y z
N MET A 1 16.64 -60.23 23.39
CA MET A 1 17.34 -59.08 22.78
C MET A 1 16.87 -58.98 21.36
N ASN A 2 15.90 -58.10 21.11
CA ASN A 2 15.36 -57.82 19.78
C ASN A 2 15.60 -56.33 19.57
N ASP A 3 16.51 -55.99 18.66
CA ASP A 3 16.84 -54.62 18.29
C ASP A 3 15.78 -54.17 17.27
N PRO A 4 14.90 -53.19 17.59
CA PRO A 4 14.04 -52.65 16.57
C PRO A 4 14.91 -51.74 15.69
N SER A 5 15.20 -52.18 14.46
CA SER A 5 15.67 -51.28 13.41
C SER A 5 14.70 -50.11 13.29
N VAL A 6 15.07 -48.97 13.86
CA VAL A 6 14.45 -47.68 13.57
C VAL A 6 14.86 -47.33 12.15
N PRO A 7 13.93 -47.14 11.19
CA PRO A 7 14.29 -46.51 9.94
C PRO A 7 14.67 -45.05 10.25
N GLU A 8 15.91 -44.69 9.94
CA GLU A 8 16.41 -43.32 9.95
C GLU A 8 15.40 -42.41 9.20
N PRO A 9 14.96 -41.26 9.77
CA PRO A 9 14.19 -40.31 8.99
C PRO A 9 15.07 -39.83 7.84
N SER A 10 14.69 -40.24 6.63
CA SER A 10 15.32 -39.82 5.40
C SER A 10 15.44 -38.29 5.40
N LYS A 11 16.66 -37.83 5.12
CA LYS A 11 17.02 -36.46 4.72
C LYS A 11 15.85 -35.75 4.05
N PRO A 12 15.58 -34.46 4.37
CA PRO A 12 14.49 -33.74 3.74
C PRO A 12 14.69 -33.79 2.23
N ALA A 13 13.66 -34.24 1.52
CA ALA A 13 13.56 -34.08 0.09
C ALA A 13 13.60 -32.57 -0.20
N ALA A 14 14.78 -32.09 -0.58
CA ALA A 14 14.87 -31.01 -1.52
C ALA A 14 14.19 -31.52 -2.80
N ASP A 15 12.95 -31.11 -3.04
CA ASP A 15 12.47 -30.70 -4.37
C ASP A 15 11.01 -30.25 -4.31
N SER A 16 10.80 -28.94 -4.29
CA SER A 16 9.71 -28.21 -4.95
C SER A 16 9.73 -26.80 -4.40
N GLU A 17 10.86 -26.12 -4.58
CA GLU A 17 10.75 -24.70 -4.87
C GLU A 17 9.90 -24.68 -6.14
N ALA A 18 8.61 -24.36 -6.01
CA ALA A 18 7.81 -24.02 -7.17
C ALA A 18 8.57 -22.87 -7.81
N SER A 19 9.39 -23.21 -8.81
CA SER A 19 9.96 -22.29 -9.75
C SER A 19 8.75 -21.70 -10.43
N VAL A 20 8.23 -20.64 -9.80
CA VAL A 20 7.45 -19.66 -10.51
C VAL A 20 8.40 -19.25 -11.62
N ASP A 21 8.16 -19.78 -12.81
CA ASP A 21 8.58 -19.15 -14.04
C ASP A 21 8.12 -17.70 -13.87
N HIS A 22 9.04 -16.86 -13.41
CA HIS A 22 8.96 -15.44 -13.59
C HIS A 22 8.97 -15.34 -15.11
N ALA A 23 7.76 -15.40 -15.70
CA ALA A 23 7.51 -15.04 -17.06
C ALA A 23 8.36 -13.80 -17.22
N THR A 24 9.42 -13.92 -18.02
CA THR A 24 10.31 -12.81 -18.30
C THR A 24 9.37 -11.72 -18.77
N HIS A 25 9.07 -10.79 -17.87
CA HIS A 25 8.57 -9.50 -18.25
C HIS A 25 9.79 -8.92 -18.92
N GLU A 26 9.93 -9.23 -20.20
CA GLU A 26 10.82 -8.51 -21.09
C GLU A 26 10.38 -7.08 -20.89
N VAL A 27 11.11 -6.37 -20.04
CA VAL A 27 10.95 -4.94 -19.84
C VAL A 27 11.13 -4.41 -21.25
N PRO A 28 10.06 -3.94 -21.93
CA PRO A 28 10.25 -3.35 -23.24
C PRO A 28 11.33 -2.30 -23.06
N ALA A 29 12.34 -2.29 -23.93
CA ALA A 29 13.41 -1.30 -23.92
C ALA A 29 12.77 0.06 -23.58
N PRO A 30 13.32 0.83 -22.62
CA PRO A 30 12.67 2.05 -22.16
C PRO A 30 12.45 2.91 -23.38
N THR A 31 11.23 2.89 -23.91
CA THR A 31 10.77 3.88 -24.87
C THR A 31 10.91 5.12 -24.05
N ALA A 32 11.90 5.95 -24.39
CA ALA A 32 12.28 7.12 -23.61
C ALA A 32 10.99 7.77 -23.18
N VAL A 33 10.68 7.64 -21.88
CA VAL A 33 9.63 8.43 -21.27
C VAL A 33 10.13 9.82 -21.57
N GLU A 34 9.46 10.50 -22.50
CA GLU A 34 9.66 11.91 -22.71
C GLU A 34 9.51 12.48 -21.30
N THR A 35 10.65 12.81 -20.70
CA THR A 35 10.66 13.45 -19.40
C THR A 35 9.99 14.76 -19.69
N ILE A 36 8.67 14.80 -19.51
CA ILE A 36 7.95 16.05 -19.35
C ILE A 36 8.72 16.68 -18.21
N PRO A 37 9.47 17.77 -18.45
CA PRO A 37 10.08 18.47 -17.36
C PRO A 37 8.89 19.00 -16.57
N HIS A 38 8.50 18.27 -15.52
CA HIS A 38 7.73 18.86 -14.44
C HIS A 38 8.70 19.90 -13.90
N ASP A 39 8.50 21.13 -14.35
CA ASP A 39 9.20 22.29 -13.89
C ASP A 39 8.81 22.48 -12.42
N LEU A 40 9.43 21.70 -11.55
CA LEU A 40 9.37 21.85 -10.10
C LEU A 40 10.08 23.14 -9.67
N ALA A 41 10.71 23.85 -10.60
CA ALA A 41 11.46 25.08 -10.38
C ALA A 41 10.55 26.33 -10.35
N SER A 42 9.38 26.34 -10.99
CA SER A 42 8.49 27.52 -11.01
C SER A 42 7.42 27.53 -9.91
N ALA A 43 7.35 26.51 -9.05
CA ALA A 43 6.51 26.55 -7.85
C ALA A 43 7.32 27.10 -6.66
N GLU A 44 7.84 28.32 -6.78
CA GLU A 44 8.18 29.06 -5.56
C GLU A 44 6.88 29.19 -4.76
N PRO A 45 6.82 28.71 -3.50
CA PRO A 45 5.62 28.88 -2.70
C PRO A 45 5.40 30.38 -2.59
N ASP A 46 4.27 30.85 -3.09
CA ASP A 46 3.81 32.23 -2.92
C ASP A 46 3.59 32.40 -1.40
N ILE A 47 4.63 32.86 -0.70
CA ILE A 47 4.67 32.96 0.77
C ILE A 47 3.57 33.93 1.24
N ASP A 48 3.18 34.90 0.41
CA ASP A 48 2.06 35.81 0.69
C ASP A 48 0.71 35.06 0.75
N LYS A 49 0.61 33.87 0.13
CA LYS A 49 -0.54 32.96 0.29
C LYS A 49 -0.44 32.05 1.52
N ALA A 50 0.74 31.86 2.09
CA ALA A 50 0.94 30.94 3.21
C ALA A 50 0.18 31.39 4.48
N ASP A 51 0.05 32.70 4.69
CA ASP A 51 -0.77 33.26 5.79
C ASP A 51 -2.29 33.01 5.62
N SER A 52 -2.73 32.60 4.43
CA SER A 52 -4.11 32.22 4.14
C SER A 52 -4.34 30.70 4.15
N LEU A 53 -3.28 29.89 4.33
CA LEU A 53 -3.40 28.44 4.38
C LEU A 53 -3.82 28.00 5.78
N ASP A 54 -4.83 27.14 5.83
CA ASP A 54 -5.20 26.44 7.04
C ASP A 54 -4.22 25.28 7.27
N LEU A 55 -3.14 25.57 8.02
CA LEU A 55 -2.10 24.57 8.30
C LEU A 55 -2.62 23.41 9.15
N ASP A 56 -3.61 23.64 10.01
CA ASP A 56 -4.21 22.60 10.83
C ASP A 56 -5.01 21.62 9.96
N ALA A 57 -5.75 22.13 8.97
CA ALA A 57 -6.43 21.29 7.99
C ALA A 57 -5.44 20.47 7.15
N ILE A 58 -4.34 21.08 6.70
CA ILE A 58 -3.30 20.39 5.93
C ILE A 58 -2.62 19.30 6.78
N GLU A 59 -2.29 19.59 8.03
CA GLU A 59 -1.71 18.60 8.95
C GLU A 59 -2.67 17.41 9.15
N ARG A 60 -3.97 17.68 9.32
CA ARG A 60 -4.98 16.64 9.44
C ARG A 60 -5.04 15.74 8.20
N ASP A 61 -5.08 16.35 7.02
CA ASP A 61 -5.13 15.62 5.75
C ASP A 61 -3.89 14.74 5.57
N LEU A 62 -2.70 15.26 5.90
CA LEU A 62 -1.45 14.48 5.84
C LEU A 62 -1.43 13.33 6.84
N ASN A 63 -1.92 13.55 8.06
CA ASN A 63 -2.06 12.49 9.06
C ASN A 63 -3.06 11.41 8.62
N ASP A 64 -4.16 11.80 7.96
CA ASP A 64 -5.15 10.86 7.42
C ASP A 64 -4.54 9.99 6.30
N VAL A 65 -3.71 10.56 5.44
CA VAL A 65 -2.93 9.82 4.43
C VAL A 65 -1.95 8.85 5.09
N GLN A 66 -1.18 9.30 6.08
CA GLN A 66 -0.24 8.43 6.79
C GLN A 66 -0.95 7.23 7.43
N THR A 67 -2.06 7.48 8.12
CA THR A 67 -2.87 6.44 8.73
C THR A 67 -3.40 5.43 7.70
N ALA A 68 -3.84 5.92 6.54
CA ALA A 68 -4.32 5.06 5.45
C ALA A 68 -3.21 4.15 4.91
N LEU A 69 -1.99 4.68 4.75
CA LEU A 69 -0.82 3.90 4.31
C LEU A 69 -0.40 2.85 5.34
N GLU A 70 -0.43 3.16 6.62
CA GLU A 70 -0.16 2.20 7.70
C GLU A 70 -1.19 1.06 7.68
N ARG A 71 -2.49 1.37 7.56
CA ARG A 71 -3.54 0.35 7.42
C ARG A 71 -3.37 -0.50 6.17
N LEU A 72 -2.89 0.08 5.07
CA LEU A 72 -2.61 -0.66 3.84
C LEU A 72 -1.47 -1.65 4.03
N ASN A 73 -0.41 -1.22 4.72
CA ASN A 73 0.70 -2.08 5.10
C ASN A 73 0.26 -3.21 6.05
N ASP A 74 -0.62 -2.90 6.99
CA ASP A 74 -1.11 -3.85 7.99
C ASP A 74 -2.21 -4.78 7.45
N GLY A 75 -2.69 -4.56 6.22
CA GLY A 75 -3.74 -5.34 5.59
C GLY A 75 -5.14 -5.09 6.15
N ASN A 76 -5.38 -3.91 6.75
CA ASN A 76 -6.66 -3.51 7.32
C ASN A 76 -7.23 -2.21 6.71
N TYR A 77 -6.73 -1.82 5.53
CA TYR A 77 -7.13 -0.59 4.83
C TYR A 77 -8.59 -0.57 4.40
N TRP A 78 -9.12 -1.70 3.94
CA TRP A 78 -10.50 -1.83 3.48
C TRP A 78 -11.48 -2.17 4.61
N THR A 79 -11.04 -2.22 5.87
CA THR A 79 -11.91 -2.60 6.99
C THR A 79 -12.35 -1.35 7.75
N ASP A 80 -13.65 -1.24 7.97
CA ASP A 80 -14.26 -0.20 8.80
C ASP A 80 -13.82 -0.36 10.26
N GLU A 81 -13.27 0.70 10.85
CA GLU A 81 -12.72 0.65 12.22
C GLU A 81 -13.77 0.59 13.34
N ILE A 82 -15.03 0.96 13.03
CA ILE A 82 -16.14 1.00 13.99
C ILE A 82 -16.94 -0.31 13.90
N THR A 83 -17.28 -0.73 12.70
CA THR A 83 -18.16 -1.89 12.46
C THR A 83 -17.40 -3.17 12.19
N GLY A 84 -16.16 -3.09 11.70
CA GLY A 84 -15.39 -4.24 11.24
C GLY A 84 -15.80 -4.76 9.86
N GLU A 85 -16.81 -4.15 9.23
CA GLU A 85 -17.28 -4.51 7.88
C GLU A 85 -16.35 -3.95 6.80
N PRO A 86 -16.32 -4.54 5.59
CA PRO A 86 -15.55 -3.98 4.49
C PRO A 86 -16.11 -2.63 4.02
N ILE A 87 -15.22 -1.68 3.78
CA ILE A 87 -15.49 -0.40 3.11
C ILE A 87 -15.63 -0.67 1.62
N ALA A 88 -16.67 -0.13 0.99
CA ALA A 88 -16.90 -0.31 -0.44
C ALA A 88 -15.80 0.35 -1.29
N ASP A 89 -15.42 -0.31 -2.39
CA ASP A 89 -14.39 0.20 -3.31
C ASP A 89 -14.74 1.59 -3.86
N ASP A 90 -16.01 1.86 -4.16
CA ASP A 90 -16.46 3.19 -4.63
C ASP A 90 -16.21 4.29 -3.59
N VAL A 91 -16.31 3.96 -2.30
CA VAL A 91 -16.03 4.90 -1.20
C VAL A 91 -14.54 5.18 -1.11
N LEU A 92 -13.70 4.14 -1.19
CA LEU A 92 -12.24 4.29 -1.17
C LEU A 92 -11.71 4.97 -2.43
N ALA A 93 -12.36 4.78 -3.57
CA ALA A 93 -12.03 5.46 -4.82
C ALA A 93 -12.32 6.97 -4.74
N ALA A 94 -13.44 7.36 -4.11
CA ALA A 94 -13.80 8.76 -3.90
C ALA A 94 -13.00 9.40 -2.74
N HIS A 95 -12.76 8.63 -1.68
CA HIS A 95 -12.14 9.07 -0.44
C HIS A 95 -11.12 8.02 0.04
N PRO A 96 -9.87 8.05 -0.48
CA PRO A 96 -8.85 7.04 -0.18
C PRO A 96 -8.40 7.03 1.28
N THR A 97 -8.68 8.07 2.05
CA THR A 97 -8.40 8.12 3.49
C THR A 97 -9.58 7.69 4.35
N ALA A 98 -10.68 7.20 3.76
CA ALA A 98 -11.86 6.78 4.51
C ALA A 98 -11.54 5.65 5.52
N ARG A 99 -12.09 5.81 6.72
CA ARG A 99 -11.94 4.84 7.83
C ARG A 99 -13.20 4.02 8.09
N THR A 100 -14.32 4.41 7.49
CA THR A 100 -15.63 3.78 7.70
C THR A 100 -16.40 3.65 6.39
N ALA A 101 -17.25 2.64 6.31
CA ALA A 101 -18.07 2.32 5.14
C ALA A 101 -19.21 3.34 4.94
N THR A 102 -19.69 3.93 6.04
CA THR A 102 -20.63 5.04 5.98
C THR A 102 -19.85 6.35 6.08
N PRO A 103 -19.83 7.19 5.03
CA PRO A 103 -19.33 8.55 5.17
C PRO A 103 -20.21 9.25 6.20
N THR A 104 -19.71 9.38 7.42
CA THR A 104 -20.33 10.26 8.41
C THR A 104 -20.06 11.65 7.91
N LEU A 105 -21.06 12.25 7.26
CA LEU A 105 -21.05 13.66 6.88
C LEU A 105 -21.05 14.47 8.18
N GLY A 106 -19.86 14.75 8.70
CA GLY A 106 -19.62 15.64 9.82
C GLY A 106 -19.61 17.09 9.38
#